data_AF-A0A7S0Z5G9-F1
#
_entry.id   AF-A0A7S0Z5G9-F1
#
_cell.length_a   1.000
_cell.length_b   1.000
_cell.length_c   1.000
_cell.angle_alpha   90.00
_cell.angle_beta   90.00
_cell.angle_gamma   90.00
#
_symmetry.space_group_name_H-M   'P 1'
#
loop_
_entity.id
_entity.type
_entity.pdbx_description
1 polymer ?
#
loop_
_entity_poly.entity_id
_entity_poly.type
_entity_poly.pdbx_seq_one_letter_code
_entity_poly.pdbx_strand_id
1 'polypeptide(L)'
;TQTVISTKSETKTVFAPLTVVCDGHFSSLRSKLSQATPEHPSHFVGLILRGAPSDLLPNGSHGHVVLGDPSPVLFYPISSSEVRCLVDIPSSVKMPSVAKGEMAKYVLEKIVPQVPQQLQSHLIKAVEDGQFRSMPNKTMAAKPARTPGAVLLGDAFNMRHPLTGGGMTVALNDIATFQSMLSPLPDFTDPVKTGAKLDEFYRHRTRPALTINTLANALYAVFCSSGDSSMEEMRQACFEYLKLGGGYARGPIALLSGLDPNPLNLVSHFFSVAVFGVGRLMVPLPTPERIFKGGNILAGACKIIFPIVKGEGFTRMFFPAWLRTKLGII
;
A
#
# COMPACT_ATOMS: atom_id res chain seq x y z
N THR A 1 24.46 6.96 -29.18
CA THR A 1 24.29 8.40 -29.49
C THR A 1 22.81 8.72 -29.35
N GLN A 2 22.39 9.40 -28.28
CA GLN A 2 21.00 9.85 -28.15
C GLN A 2 20.84 11.11 -29.01
N THR A 3 20.15 10.98 -30.14
CA THR A 3 19.82 12.12 -31.00
C THR A 3 18.66 12.87 -30.36
N VAL A 4 18.95 14.04 -29.76
CA VAL A 4 17.90 14.93 -29.28
C VAL A 4 17.24 15.56 -30.51
N ILE A 5 16.06 15.06 -30.86
CA ILE A 5 15.24 15.68 -31.91
C ILE A 5 14.72 16.99 -31.32
N SER A 6 15.34 18.11 -31.71
CA SER A 6 14.87 19.45 -31.35
C SER A 6 13.63 19.78 -32.18
N THR A 7 12.47 19.25 -31.78
CA THR A 7 11.19 19.77 -32.22
C THR A 7 10.93 21.10 -31.53
N LYS A 8 10.53 22.14 -32.27
CA LYS A 8 10.02 23.39 -31.67
C LYS A 8 8.88 23.04 -30.71
N SER A 9 9.07 23.36 -29.43
CA SER A 9 8.01 23.27 -28.42
C SER A 9 6.98 24.37 -28.70
N GLU A 10 5.74 23.98 -28.97
CA GLU A 10 4.60 24.90 -29.14
C GLU A 10 3.71 24.80 -27.90
N THR A 11 3.55 25.90 -27.17
CA THR A 11 2.64 25.97 -26.02
C THR A 11 1.22 26.22 -26.52
N LYS A 12 0.29 25.33 -26.17
CA LYS A 12 -1.14 25.47 -26.48
C LYS A 12 -1.96 25.58 -25.19
N THR A 13 -2.99 26.41 -25.22
CA THR A 13 -3.96 26.53 -24.13
C THR A 13 -5.25 25.85 -24.57
N VAL A 14 -5.78 24.97 -23.72
CA VAL A 14 -7.04 24.25 -23.94
C VAL A 14 -7.97 24.57 -22.78
N PHE A 15 -9.25 24.80 -23.09
CA PHE A 15 -10.28 25.10 -22.10
C PHE A 15 -11.31 23.98 -22.08
N ALA A 16 -11.67 23.55 -20.87
CA ALA A 16 -12.69 22.55 -20.64
C ALA A 16 -13.46 22.90 -19.35
N PRO A 17 -14.75 22.56 -19.27
CA PRO A 17 -15.57 22.81 -18.08
C PRO A 17 -15.10 22.00 -16.84
N LEU A 18 -14.47 20.85 -17.06
CA LEU A 18 -13.90 20.01 -16.02
C LEU A 18 -12.52 19.50 -16.45
N THR A 19 -11.52 19.68 -15.60
CA THR A 19 -10.16 19.16 -15.76
C THR A 19 -9.89 18.07 -14.74
N VAL A 20 -9.58 16.88 -15.22
CA VAL A 20 -9.23 15.73 -14.37
C VAL A 20 -7.70 15.60 -14.31
N VAL A 21 -7.13 15.81 -13.13
CA VAL A 21 -5.70 15.73 -12.88
C VAL A 21 -5.36 14.32 -12.39
N CYS A 22 -4.60 13.59 -13.21
CA CYS A 22 -4.18 12.21 -12.96
C CYS A 22 -2.68 11.98 -13.28
N ASP A 23 -1.83 12.99 -13.01
CA ASP A 23 -0.38 12.99 -13.25
C ASP A 23 0.44 12.19 -12.21
N GLY A 24 -0.25 11.41 -11.36
CA GLY A 24 0.33 10.32 -10.58
C GLY A 24 1.16 10.74 -9.36
N HIS A 25 2.11 9.88 -9.01
CA HIS A 25 2.86 9.91 -7.75
C HIS A 25 3.62 11.24 -7.49
N PHE A 26 4.08 11.90 -8.55
CA PHE A 26 4.82 13.18 -8.52
C PHE A 26 3.98 14.37 -9.00
N SER A 27 2.66 14.31 -8.80
CA SER A 27 1.73 15.33 -9.27
C SER A 27 2.17 16.76 -8.95
N SER A 28 2.19 17.60 -9.99
CA SER A 28 2.61 19.00 -9.94
C SER A 28 1.50 19.93 -9.45
N LEU A 29 0.24 19.52 -9.62
CA LEU A 29 -0.94 20.29 -9.27
C LEU A 29 -1.57 19.90 -7.93
N ARG A 30 -1.05 18.83 -7.29
CA ARG A 30 -1.57 18.31 -6.02
C ARG A 30 -1.70 19.38 -4.94
N SER A 31 -0.69 20.22 -4.75
CA SER A 31 -0.69 21.27 -3.71
C SER A 31 -1.78 22.32 -3.91
N LYS A 32 -2.32 22.46 -5.13
CA LYS A 32 -3.43 23.38 -5.44
C LYS A 32 -4.81 22.75 -5.19
N LEU A 33 -4.89 21.42 -5.27
CA LEU A 33 -6.15 20.66 -5.29
C LEU A 33 -6.32 19.71 -4.09
N SER A 34 -5.35 19.66 -3.18
CA SER A 34 -5.34 18.81 -1.99
C SER A 34 -4.64 19.49 -0.83
N GLN A 35 -5.13 19.24 0.38
CA GLN A 35 -4.48 19.66 1.64
C GLN A 35 -3.63 18.54 2.26
N ALA A 36 -3.49 17.41 1.57
CA ALA A 36 -2.73 16.28 2.07
C ALA A 36 -1.22 16.46 1.84
N THR A 37 -0.45 16.23 2.89
CA THR A 37 1.02 16.15 2.81
C THR A 37 1.42 14.68 2.66
N PRO A 38 2.20 14.32 1.62
CA PRO A 38 2.76 12.98 1.50
C PRO A 38 3.78 12.69 2.60
N GLU A 39 3.71 11.49 3.16
CA GLU A 39 4.73 10.91 4.04
C GLU A 39 5.58 9.91 3.25
N HIS A 40 6.82 9.68 3.71
CA HIS A 40 7.83 8.87 3.01
C HIS A 40 8.33 7.72 3.91
N PRO A 41 7.55 6.64 4.07
CA PRO A 41 7.89 5.54 4.98
C PRO A 41 9.12 4.73 4.56
N SER A 42 9.39 4.59 3.25
CA SER A 42 10.47 3.73 2.73
C SER A 42 10.76 3.98 1.26
N HIS A 43 11.67 3.19 0.69
CA HIS A 43 11.93 3.11 -0.73
C HIS A 43 11.88 1.64 -1.18
N PHE A 44 11.30 1.38 -2.34
CA PHE A 44 11.51 0.11 -3.01
C PHE A 44 12.70 0.18 -3.96
N VAL A 45 13.55 -0.85 -3.90
CA VAL A 45 14.62 -1.11 -4.86
C VAL A 45 14.24 -2.33 -5.69
N GLY A 46 14.01 -2.10 -6.97
CA GLY A 46 13.64 -3.13 -7.93
C GLY A 46 14.83 -3.76 -8.63
N LEU A 47 14.81 -5.09 -8.71
CA LEU A 47 15.68 -5.93 -9.54
C LEU A 47 14.83 -6.82 -10.46
N ILE A 48 15.45 -7.42 -11.47
CA ILE A 48 14.85 -8.44 -12.33
C ILE A 48 15.67 -9.72 -12.21
N LEU A 49 15.03 -10.81 -11.81
CA LEU A 49 15.60 -12.14 -11.86
C LEU A 49 15.19 -12.79 -13.17
N ARG A 50 16.18 -13.26 -13.95
CA ARG A 50 15.95 -13.93 -15.23
C ARG A 50 15.77 -15.43 -15.02
N GLY A 51 14.77 -15.99 -15.70
CA GLY A 51 14.44 -17.42 -15.67
C GLY A 51 12.92 -17.65 -15.61
N ALA A 52 12.49 -18.87 -15.91
CA ALA A 52 11.07 -19.21 -15.86
C ALA A 52 10.55 -19.16 -14.41
N PRO A 53 9.44 -18.45 -14.12
CA PRO A 53 8.93 -18.34 -12.76
C PRO A 53 8.68 -19.67 -12.04
N SER A 54 8.31 -20.72 -12.79
CA SER A 54 8.14 -22.09 -12.29
C SER A 54 9.41 -22.68 -11.66
N ASP A 55 10.57 -22.25 -12.13
CA ASP A 55 11.87 -22.80 -11.75
C ASP A 55 12.48 -21.98 -10.60
N LEU A 56 12.10 -20.70 -10.50
CA LEU A 56 12.64 -19.76 -9.52
C LEU A 56 11.82 -19.72 -8.23
N LEU A 57 10.49 -19.68 -8.35
CA LEU A 57 9.58 -19.45 -7.22
C LEU A 57 9.03 -20.78 -6.67
N PRO A 58 8.74 -20.88 -5.36
CA PRO A 58 8.10 -22.08 -4.79
C PRO A 58 6.78 -22.42 -5.48
N ASN A 59 6.09 -21.38 -5.96
CA ASN A 59 4.94 -21.49 -6.84
C ASN A 59 5.00 -20.37 -7.88
N GLY A 60 5.25 -20.72 -9.14
CA GLY A 60 5.50 -19.79 -10.23
C GLY A 60 4.32 -18.90 -10.62
N SER A 61 3.09 -19.23 -10.20
CA SER A 61 1.89 -18.41 -10.47
C SER A 61 1.53 -17.48 -9.31
N HIS A 62 2.33 -17.45 -8.25
CA HIS A 62 2.04 -16.70 -7.03
C HIS A 62 3.05 -15.57 -6.79
N GLY A 63 2.58 -14.48 -6.19
CA GLY A 63 3.45 -13.52 -5.54
C GLY A 63 3.95 -14.08 -4.20
N HIS A 64 5.19 -13.79 -3.86
CA HIS A 64 5.85 -14.24 -2.62
C HIS A 64 6.31 -13.03 -1.83
N VAL A 65 6.08 -13.08 -0.52
CA VAL A 65 6.52 -12.07 0.45
C VAL A 65 7.47 -12.76 1.42
N VAL A 66 8.70 -12.26 1.50
CA VAL A 66 9.69 -12.71 2.49
C VAL A 66 9.74 -11.67 3.61
N LEU A 67 9.44 -12.10 4.83
CA LEU A 67 9.50 -11.25 6.03
C LEU A 67 10.95 -11.11 6.52
N GLY A 68 11.74 -10.32 5.80
CA GLY A 68 13.14 -10.02 6.14
C GLY A 68 13.30 -8.98 7.25
N ASP A 69 14.55 -8.79 7.68
CA ASP A 69 15.03 -7.74 8.58
C ASP A 69 15.93 -6.77 7.77
N PRO A 70 15.65 -5.45 7.76
CA PRO A 70 14.66 -4.73 8.56
C PRO A 70 13.23 -4.70 7.98
N SER A 71 13.04 -5.19 6.76
CA SER A 71 11.83 -4.93 5.97
C SER A 71 11.54 -6.07 4.98
N PRO A 72 10.30 -6.15 4.47
CA PRO A 72 9.90 -7.24 3.58
C PRO A 72 10.54 -7.15 2.18
N VAL A 73 10.68 -8.31 1.55
CA VAL A 73 11.12 -8.46 0.15
C VAL A 73 10.03 -9.14 -0.65
N LEU A 74 9.67 -8.58 -1.80
CA LEU A 74 8.61 -9.08 -2.67
C LEU A 74 9.19 -9.74 -3.91
N PHE A 75 8.59 -10.87 -4.31
CA PHE A 75 8.85 -11.53 -5.58
C PHE A 75 7.55 -11.80 -6.30
N TYR A 76 7.47 -11.48 -7.59
CA TYR A 76 6.32 -11.87 -8.41
C TYR A 76 6.70 -11.99 -9.88
N PRO A 77 6.11 -12.96 -10.61
CA PRO A 77 6.31 -13.07 -12.05
C PRO A 77 5.77 -11.84 -12.76
N ILE A 78 6.52 -11.35 -13.75
CA ILE A 78 6.06 -10.27 -14.65
C ILE A 78 6.05 -10.68 -16.12
N SER A 79 6.71 -11.80 -16.45
CA SER A 79 6.66 -12.43 -17.77
C SER A 79 6.93 -13.94 -17.62
N SER A 80 6.94 -14.66 -18.73
CA SER A 80 7.31 -16.08 -18.77
C SER A 80 8.79 -16.35 -18.47
N SER A 81 9.63 -15.31 -18.41
CA SER A 81 11.08 -15.43 -18.23
C SER A 81 11.66 -14.44 -17.21
N GLU A 82 10.82 -13.68 -16.51
CA GLU A 82 11.28 -12.65 -15.58
C GLU A 82 10.41 -12.61 -14.31
N VAL A 83 11.10 -12.56 -13.18
CA VAL A 83 10.53 -12.34 -11.85
C VAL A 83 11.02 -11.00 -11.33
N ARG A 84 10.08 -10.13 -10.95
CA ARG A 84 10.38 -8.87 -10.26
C ARG A 84 10.77 -9.19 -8.82
N CYS A 85 11.89 -8.64 -8.36
CA CYS A 85 12.24 -8.55 -6.95
C CYS A 85 12.10 -7.09 -6.50
N LEU A 86 11.43 -6.83 -5.38
CA LEU A 86 11.39 -5.53 -4.72
C LEU A 86 11.91 -5.66 -3.29
N VAL A 87 13.04 -5.03 -3.02
CA VAL A 87 13.60 -4.89 -1.66
C VAL A 87 13.07 -3.59 -1.07
N ASP A 88 12.28 -3.66 0.01
CA ASP A 88 11.92 -2.46 0.76
C ASP A 88 13.12 -2.01 1.61
N ILE A 89 13.39 -0.71 1.65
CA ILE A 89 14.39 -0.09 2.54
C ILE A 89 13.68 1.00 3.35
N PRO A 90 13.46 0.79 4.66
CA PRO A 90 12.70 1.73 5.49
C PRO A 90 13.46 3.05 5.66
N SER A 91 12.74 4.14 5.88
CA SER A 91 13.34 5.48 6.03
C SER A 91 14.27 5.62 7.25
N SER A 92 14.16 4.72 8.22
CA SER A 92 15.10 4.60 9.35
C SER A 92 16.49 4.10 8.94
N VAL A 93 16.62 3.48 7.76
CA VAL A 93 17.87 2.99 7.20
C VAL A 93 18.37 3.97 6.17
N LYS A 94 19.65 4.35 6.27
CA LYS A 94 20.29 5.21 5.27
C LYS A 94 20.29 4.48 3.92
N MET A 95 19.71 5.13 2.91
CA MET A 95 19.63 4.58 1.55
C MET A 95 21.03 4.29 0.99
N PRO A 96 21.34 3.04 0.63
CA PRO A 96 22.63 2.68 0.04
C PRO A 96 22.81 3.35 -1.33
N SER A 97 24.03 3.82 -1.64
CA SER A 97 24.33 4.38 -2.95
C SER A 97 24.51 3.31 -4.02
N VAL A 98 23.82 3.45 -5.15
CA VAL A 98 24.04 2.60 -6.34
C VAL A 98 25.40 2.91 -6.97
N ALA A 99 25.74 4.19 -7.13
CA ALA A 99 26.98 4.62 -7.79
C ALA A 99 28.26 4.19 -7.05
N LYS A 100 28.19 4.01 -5.72
CA LYS A 100 29.32 3.55 -4.89
C LYS A 100 29.35 2.04 -4.66
N GLY A 101 28.42 1.28 -5.26
CA GLY A 101 28.30 -0.17 -5.05
C GLY A 101 27.74 -0.58 -3.67
N GLU A 102 27.38 0.39 -2.82
CA GLU A 102 26.82 0.14 -1.49
C GLU A 102 25.47 -0.61 -1.58
N MET A 103 24.67 -0.34 -2.63
CA MET A 103 23.40 -1.05 -2.87
C MET A 103 23.63 -2.54 -3.18
N ALA A 104 24.59 -2.85 -4.04
CA ALA A 104 24.96 -4.23 -4.36
C ALA A 104 25.42 -4.95 -3.09
N LYS A 105 26.31 -4.30 -2.30
CA LYS A 105 26.77 -4.83 -1.01
C LYS A 105 25.61 -5.07 -0.04
N TYR A 106 24.68 -4.12 0.07
CA TYR A 106 23.50 -4.25 0.93
C TYR A 106 22.65 -5.46 0.53
N VAL A 107 22.35 -5.64 -0.76
CA VAL A 107 21.56 -6.78 -1.21
C VAL A 107 22.30 -8.11 -0.98
N LEU A 108 23.60 -8.19 -1.31
CA LEU A 108 24.39 -9.41 -1.16
C LEU A 108 24.58 -9.83 0.31
N GLU A 109 24.89 -8.87 1.20
CA GLU A 109 25.21 -9.18 2.59
C GLU A 109 23.99 -9.24 3.51
N LYS A 110 22.97 -8.41 3.24
CA LYS A 110 21.77 -8.33 4.10
C LYS A 110 20.60 -9.10 3.55
N ILE A 111 20.32 -9.01 2.25
CA ILE A 111 19.07 -9.55 1.69
C ILE A 111 19.22 -11.00 1.26
N VAL A 112 20.26 -11.35 0.50
CA VAL A 112 20.48 -12.70 -0.03
C VAL A 112 20.42 -13.80 1.06
N PRO A 113 21.03 -13.64 2.25
CA PRO A 113 20.96 -14.68 3.29
C PRO A 113 19.54 -14.94 3.82
N GLN A 114 18.62 -13.99 3.66
CA GLN A 114 17.27 -14.03 4.22
C GLN A 114 16.22 -14.54 3.21
N VAL A 115 16.57 -14.67 1.93
CA VAL A 115 15.65 -15.20 0.91
C VAL A 115 15.80 -16.71 0.77
N PRO A 116 14.74 -17.43 0.30
CA PRO A 116 14.81 -18.87 0.04
C PRO A 116 16.01 -19.26 -0.82
N GLN A 117 16.65 -20.39 -0.48
CA GLN A 117 17.92 -20.84 -1.11
C GLN A 117 17.87 -20.87 -2.65
N GLN A 118 16.75 -21.32 -3.22
CA GLN A 118 16.53 -21.39 -4.67
C GLN A 118 16.55 -20.02 -5.38
N LEU A 119 16.25 -18.93 -4.67
CA LEU A 119 16.28 -17.56 -5.21
C LEU A 119 17.64 -16.88 -5.06
N GLN A 120 18.51 -17.38 -4.19
CA GLN A 120 19.76 -16.71 -3.84
C GLN A 120 20.69 -16.56 -5.05
N SER A 121 20.93 -17.63 -5.81
CA SER A 121 21.80 -17.58 -7.00
C SER A 121 21.26 -16.65 -8.09
N HIS A 122 19.94 -16.61 -8.27
CA HIS A 122 19.28 -15.72 -9.23
C HIS A 122 19.37 -14.25 -8.79
N LEU A 123 19.21 -13.98 -7.49
CA LEU A 123 19.33 -12.65 -6.93
C LEU A 123 20.78 -12.13 -6.99
N ILE A 124 21.77 -12.98 -6.71
CA ILE A 124 23.20 -12.64 -6.85
C ILE A 124 23.52 -12.22 -8.28
N LYS A 125 23.10 -13.01 -9.27
CA LYS A 125 23.26 -12.66 -10.70
C LYS A 125 22.58 -11.33 -11.07
N ALA A 126 21.36 -11.10 -10.56
CA ALA A 126 20.66 -9.84 -10.79
C ALA A 126 21.38 -8.62 -10.19
N VAL A 127 22.13 -8.81 -9.10
CA VAL A 127 22.98 -7.78 -8.50
C VAL A 127 24.22 -7.52 -9.37
N GLU A 128 24.84 -8.57 -9.92
CA GLU A 128 25.99 -8.46 -10.82
C GLU A 128 25.64 -7.69 -12.10
N ASP A 129 24.42 -7.87 -12.64
CA ASP A 129 23.90 -7.10 -13.78
C ASP A 129 23.76 -5.58 -13.47
N GLY A 130 23.71 -5.20 -12.19
CA GLY A 130 23.76 -3.81 -11.72
C GLY A 130 22.54 -2.94 -12.04
N GLN A 131 21.44 -3.51 -12.54
CA GLN A 131 20.25 -2.77 -12.98
C GLN A 131 19.29 -2.43 -11.82
N PHE A 132 19.78 -1.73 -10.80
CA PHE A 132 18.95 -1.27 -9.68
C PHE A 132 18.08 -0.07 -10.09
N ARG A 133 16.79 -0.12 -9.76
CA ARG A 133 15.90 1.04 -9.84
C ARG A 133 15.24 1.30 -8.50
N SER A 134 15.38 2.52 -7.97
CA SER A 134 14.73 2.91 -6.73
C SER A 134 13.49 3.78 -6.98
N MET A 135 12.48 3.63 -6.14
CA MET A 135 11.29 4.46 -6.11
C MET A 135 10.92 4.75 -4.65
N PRO A 136 10.68 6.02 -4.26
CA PRO A 136 10.18 6.33 -2.93
C PRO A 136 8.75 5.79 -2.76
N ASN A 137 8.51 5.13 -1.64
CA ASN A 137 7.17 4.76 -1.21
C ASN A 137 6.57 5.96 -0.49
N LYS A 138 5.37 6.37 -0.90
CA LYS A 138 4.64 7.48 -0.28
C LYS A 138 3.30 7.01 0.25
N THR A 139 2.90 7.58 1.38
CA THR A 139 1.57 7.42 1.97
C THR A 139 0.90 8.79 2.02
N MET A 140 -0.38 8.87 1.66
CA MET A 140 -1.09 10.14 1.63
C MET A 140 -2.61 9.90 1.67
N ALA A 141 -3.26 10.38 2.72
CA ALA A 141 -4.71 10.33 2.86
C ALA A 141 -5.41 11.21 1.80
N ALA A 142 -6.66 10.85 1.46
CA ALA A 142 -7.48 11.61 0.53
C ALA A 142 -8.08 12.87 1.21
N LYS A 143 -7.47 14.04 1.01
CA LYS A 143 -7.95 15.34 1.53
C LYS A 143 -8.17 16.35 0.38
N PRO A 144 -9.29 16.23 -0.37
CA PRO A 144 -9.55 17.11 -1.50
C PRO A 144 -9.71 18.56 -1.02
N ALA A 145 -9.12 19.50 -1.76
CA ALA A 145 -9.47 20.92 -1.69
C ALA A 145 -10.48 21.20 -2.80
N ARG A 146 -11.63 21.78 -2.45
CA ARG A 146 -12.65 22.10 -3.46
C ARG A 146 -12.09 23.16 -4.41
N THR A 147 -12.07 22.85 -5.70
CA THR A 147 -11.69 23.77 -6.76
C THR A 147 -12.69 23.60 -7.91
N PRO A 148 -13.53 24.61 -8.19
CA PRO A 148 -14.49 24.53 -9.30
C PRO A 148 -13.78 24.19 -10.61
N GLY A 149 -14.33 23.22 -11.35
CA GLY A 149 -13.79 22.79 -12.65
C GLY A 149 -12.53 21.93 -12.58
N ALA A 150 -12.07 21.50 -11.40
CA ALA A 150 -10.89 20.63 -11.28
C ALA A 150 -11.09 19.50 -10.25
N VAL A 151 -10.53 18.32 -10.54
CA VAL A 151 -10.56 17.15 -9.66
C VAL A 151 -9.27 16.34 -9.76
N LEU A 152 -8.80 15.79 -8.64
CA LEU A 152 -7.67 14.86 -8.60
C LEU A 152 -8.15 13.41 -8.60
N LEU A 153 -7.47 12.54 -9.34
CA LEU A 153 -7.66 11.08 -9.31
C LEU A 153 -6.32 10.33 -9.21
N GLY A 154 -6.40 9.05 -8.82
CA GLY A 154 -5.24 8.15 -8.71
C GLY A 154 -4.23 8.59 -7.63
N ASP A 155 -2.95 8.26 -7.84
CA ASP A 155 -1.87 8.59 -6.91
C ASP A 155 -1.60 10.10 -6.78
N ALA A 156 -2.13 10.92 -7.70
CA ALA A 156 -2.15 12.37 -7.54
C ALA A 156 -3.02 12.77 -6.33
N PHE A 157 -4.10 12.01 -6.09
CA PHE A 157 -5.11 12.29 -5.06
C PHE A 157 -4.88 11.53 -3.74
N ASN A 158 -4.46 10.27 -3.80
CA ASN A 158 -4.39 9.39 -2.63
C ASN A 158 -3.36 8.28 -2.86
N MET A 159 -2.41 8.14 -1.93
CA MET A 159 -1.31 7.18 -2.00
C MET A 159 -1.31 6.27 -0.76
N ARG A 160 -0.84 5.04 -0.94
CA ARG A 160 -0.70 4.02 0.11
C ARG A 160 0.62 3.30 -0.07
N HIS A 161 1.08 2.60 0.96
CA HIS A 161 2.27 1.78 0.84
C HIS A 161 2.09 0.73 -0.27
N PRO A 162 3.02 0.57 -1.24
CA PRO A 162 2.86 -0.33 -2.38
C PRO A 162 3.00 -1.82 -2.04
N LEU A 163 3.27 -2.17 -0.78
CA LEU A 163 3.41 -3.55 -0.28
C LEU A 163 2.26 -4.47 -0.71
N THR A 164 1.02 -3.96 -0.74
CA THR A 164 -0.17 -4.75 -1.08
C THR A 164 -0.57 -4.65 -2.55
N GLY A 165 0.13 -3.86 -3.37
CA GLY A 165 -0.20 -3.69 -4.79
C GLY A 165 -1.55 -3.02 -5.08
N GLY A 166 -2.21 -2.40 -4.09
CA GLY A 166 -3.60 -1.94 -4.21
C GLY A 166 -3.84 -0.62 -4.96
N GLY A 167 -2.80 0.10 -5.40
CA GLY A 167 -2.94 1.43 -6.00
C GLY A 167 -3.81 1.46 -7.26
N MET A 168 -3.56 0.54 -8.20
CA MET A 168 -4.35 0.42 -9.44
C MET A 168 -5.78 -0.01 -9.16
N THR A 169 -6.00 -0.95 -8.23
CA THR A 169 -7.33 -1.39 -7.82
C THR A 169 -8.16 -0.21 -7.31
N VAL A 170 -7.57 0.65 -6.48
CA VAL A 170 -8.26 1.86 -6.01
C VAL A 170 -8.51 2.83 -7.15
N ALA A 171 -7.55 3.07 -8.04
CA ALA A 171 -7.76 3.96 -9.18
C ALA A 171 -8.92 3.52 -10.08
N LEU A 172 -9.04 2.22 -10.36
CA LEU A 172 -10.15 1.67 -11.16
C LEU A 172 -11.50 1.76 -10.43
N ASN A 173 -11.54 1.48 -9.13
CA ASN A 173 -12.74 1.67 -8.31
C ASN A 173 -13.16 3.14 -8.24
N ASP A 174 -12.19 4.05 -8.15
CA ASP A 174 -12.42 5.49 -8.18
C ASP A 174 -13.03 5.90 -9.52
N ILE A 175 -12.51 5.40 -10.64
CA ILE A 175 -13.07 5.67 -11.98
C ILE A 175 -14.53 5.20 -12.08
N ALA A 176 -14.83 3.98 -11.62
CA ALA A 176 -16.20 3.47 -11.64
C ALA A 176 -17.16 4.33 -10.80
N THR A 177 -16.73 4.74 -9.60
CA THR A 177 -17.50 5.63 -8.73
C THR A 177 -17.66 7.02 -9.37
N PHE A 178 -16.58 7.58 -9.89
CA PHE A 178 -16.53 8.88 -10.54
C PHE A 178 -17.47 8.95 -11.74
N GLN A 179 -17.45 7.92 -12.60
CA GLN A 179 -18.34 7.78 -13.74
C GLN A 179 -19.80 7.67 -13.29
N SER A 180 -20.11 6.86 -12.27
CA SER A 180 -21.47 6.72 -11.75
C SER A 180 -22.02 8.05 -11.23
N MET A 181 -21.22 8.84 -10.50
CA MET A 181 -21.66 10.11 -9.94
C MET A 181 -21.86 11.21 -11.00
N LEU A 182 -21.02 11.22 -12.05
CA LEU A 182 -21.07 12.25 -13.10
C LEU A 182 -22.00 11.90 -14.26
N SER A 183 -22.26 10.61 -14.53
CA SER A 183 -23.13 10.16 -15.63
C SER A 183 -24.53 10.78 -15.68
N PRO A 184 -25.18 11.20 -14.57
CA PRO A 184 -26.48 11.87 -14.64
C PRO A 184 -26.41 13.31 -15.16
N LEU A 185 -25.22 13.90 -15.29
CA LEU A 185 -25.05 15.25 -15.84
C LEU A 185 -24.98 15.17 -17.38
N PRO A 186 -25.77 15.97 -18.11
CA PRO A 186 -25.70 16.01 -19.57
C PRO A 186 -24.38 16.64 -20.07
N ASP A 187 -23.86 17.60 -19.33
CA ASP A 187 -22.57 18.25 -19.54
C ASP A 187 -22.01 18.76 -18.20
N PHE A 188 -20.79 19.31 -18.20
CA PHE A 188 -20.13 19.83 -17.01
C PHE A 188 -20.12 21.37 -16.94
N THR A 189 -20.91 22.05 -17.77
CA THR A 189 -20.87 23.52 -17.91
C THR A 189 -21.43 24.25 -16.69
N ASP A 190 -22.32 23.61 -15.93
CA ASP A 190 -22.84 24.11 -14.65
C ASP A 190 -21.85 23.76 -13.52
N PRO A 191 -21.07 24.72 -13.00
CA PRO A 191 -20.05 24.45 -11.99
C PRO A 191 -20.67 24.06 -10.63
N VAL A 192 -21.90 24.49 -10.34
CA VAL A 192 -22.58 24.19 -9.08
C VAL A 192 -23.05 22.75 -9.08
N LYS A 193 -23.74 22.32 -10.15
CA LYS A 193 -24.18 20.92 -10.29
C LYS A 193 -23.00 19.96 -10.41
N THR A 194 -21.99 20.31 -11.20
CA THR A 194 -20.76 19.51 -11.33
C THR A 194 -20.04 19.40 -9.99
N GLY A 195 -19.87 20.51 -9.27
CA GLY A 195 -19.29 20.52 -7.93
C GLY A 195 -20.04 19.62 -6.95
N ALA A 196 -21.38 19.68 -6.93
CA ALA A 196 -22.19 18.82 -6.08
C ALA A 196 -21.99 17.32 -6.37
N LYS A 197 -21.90 16.92 -7.64
CA LYS A 197 -21.60 15.53 -8.03
C LYS A 197 -20.18 15.09 -7.68
N LEU A 198 -19.20 15.98 -7.78
CA LEU A 198 -17.83 15.71 -7.31
C LEU A 198 -17.79 15.53 -5.78
N ASP A 199 -18.60 16.28 -5.03
CA ASP A 199 -18.75 16.08 -3.59
C ASP A 199 -19.38 14.72 -3.26
N GLU A 200 -20.39 14.30 -4.03
CA GLU A 200 -20.97 12.96 -3.92
C GLU A 200 -19.91 11.89 -4.17
N PHE A 201 -19.06 12.06 -5.19
CA PHE A 201 -17.92 11.17 -5.44
C PHE A 201 -17.00 11.06 -4.22
N TYR A 202 -16.56 12.17 -3.64
CA TYR A 202 -15.68 12.14 -2.46
C TYR A 202 -16.33 11.47 -1.24
N ARG A 203 -17.66 11.56 -1.09
CA ARG A 203 -18.40 10.86 -0.01
C ARG A 203 -18.52 9.35 -0.25
N HIS A 204 -18.66 8.91 -1.50
CA HIS A 204 -18.90 7.51 -1.89
C HIS A 204 -17.63 6.69 -2.15
N ARG A 205 -16.51 7.33 -2.51
CA ARG A 205 -15.18 6.73 -2.75
C ARG A 205 -14.64 5.87 -1.59
N THR A 206 -15.30 5.90 -0.45
CA THR A 206 -14.78 5.53 0.85
C THR A 206 -14.41 4.04 0.96
N ARG A 207 -15.32 3.08 0.77
CA ARG A 207 -15.06 1.73 1.33
C ARG A 207 -13.86 0.95 0.75
N PRO A 208 -13.73 0.70 -0.56
CA PRO A 208 -12.59 -0.08 -1.09
C PRO A 208 -11.25 0.61 -0.87
N ALA A 209 -11.19 1.92 -1.10
CA ALA A 209 -9.98 2.72 -0.91
C ALA A 209 -9.53 2.70 0.56
N LEU A 210 -10.46 2.89 1.51
CA LEU A 210 -10.17 2.90 2.94
C LEU A 210 -9.62 1.55 3.42
N THR A 211 -10.27 0.45 3.05
CA THR A 211 -9.86 -0.90 3.48
C THR A 211 -8.49 -1.26 2.92
N ILE A 212 -8.24 -0.99 1.64
CA ILE A 212 -6.94 -1.24 1.00
C ILE A 212 -5.83 -0.36 1.61
N ASN A 213 -6.09 0.92 1.85
CA ASN A 213 -5.12 1.83 2.48
C ASN A 213 -4.79 1.38 3.90
N THR A 214 -5.83 1.07 4.67
CA THR A 214 -5.69 0.67 6.07
C THR A 214 -4.88 -0.61 6.17
N LEU A 215 -5.22 -1.61 5.34
CA LEU A 215 -4.51 -2.87 5.29
C LEU A 215 -3.05 -2.68 4.89
N ALA A 216 -2.77 -1.88 3.85
CA ALA A 216 -1.41 -1.65 3.37
C ALA A 216 -0.50 -1.06 4.44
N ASN A 217 -0.97 -0.01 5.11
CA ASN A 217 -0.18 0.68 6.12
C ASN A 217 -0.06 -0.16 7.40
N ALA A 218 -1.13 -0.86 7.81
CA ALA A 218 -1.10 -1.72 8.99
C ALA A 218 -0.19 -2.94 8.80
N LEU A 219 -0.28 -3.63 7.65
CA LEU A 219 0.60 -4.76 7.34
C LEU A 219 2.06 -4.33 7.25
N TYR A 220 2.34 -3.18 6.63
CA TYR A 220 3.70 -2.66 6.57
C TYR A 220 4.25 -2.39 7.98
N ALA A 221 3.48 -1.76 8.86
CA ALA A 221 3.88 -1.53 10.25
C ALA A 221 4.12 -2.82 11.05
N VAL A 222 3.39 -3.91 10.74
CA VAL A 222 3.57 -5.22 11.37
C VAL A 222 4.73 -6.01 10.77
N PHE A 223 5.00 -5.86 9.47
CA PHE A 223 6.02 -6.65 8.77
C PHE A 223 7.43 -6.07 8.87
N CYS A 224 7.56 -4.77 9.12
CA CYS A 224 8.85 -4.15 9.39
C CYS A 224 9.36 -4.51 10.79
N SER A 225 10.63 -4.90 10.84
CA SER A 225 11.34 -5.16 12.09
C SER A 225 11.51 -3.83 12.83
N SER A 226 11.07 -3.81 14.09
CA SER A 226 11.07 -2.60 14.92
C SER A 226 12.05 -2.68 16.09
N GLY A 227 12.70 -3.83 16.28
CA GLY A 227 13.50 -4.14 17.47
C GLY A 227 12.68 -4.34 18.75
N ASP A 228 11.39 -3.99 18.77
CA ASP A 228 10.46 -4.32 19.86
C ASP A 228 10.08 -5.79 19.79
N SER A 229 10.49 -6.55 20.82
CA SER A 229 10.22 -7.98 20.91
C SER A 229 8.72 -8.33 20.88
N SER A 230 7.85 -7.41 21.29
CA SER A 230 6.39 -7.59 21.24
C SER A 230 5.85 -7.46 19.81
N MET A 231 6.43 -6.56 19.02
CA MET A 231 6.06 -6.40 17.61
C MET A 231 6.58 -7.55 16.75
N GLU A 232 7.73 -8.13 17.10
CA GLU A 232 8.20 -9.37 16.46
C GLU A 232 7.25 -10.55 16.72
N GLU A 233 6.67 -10.66 17.92
CA GLU A 233 5.62 -11.65 18.19
C GLU A 233 4.37 -11.38 17.36
N MET A 234 3.98 -10.11 17.18
CA MET A 234 2.84 -9.77 16.32
C MET A 234 3.11 -10.16 14.85
N ARG A 235 4.33 -9.92 14.37
CA ARG A 235 4.78 -10.31 13.03
C ARG A 235 4.70 -11.83 12.85
N GLN A 236 5.24 -12.60 13.81
CA GLN A 236 5.15 -14.06 13.78
C GLN A 236 3.71 -14.57 13.98
N ALA A 237 2.89 -13.89 14.78
CA ALA A 237 1.49 -14.21 14.98
C ALA A 237 0.70 -14.05 13.69
N CYS A 238 0.96 -13.00 12.91
CA CYS A 238 0.35 -12.80 11.60
C CYS A 238 0.64 -13.97 10.65
N PHE A 239 1.91 -14.40 10.58
CA PHE A 239 2.30 -15.54 9.73
C PHE A 239 1.62 -16.84 10.15
N GLU A 240 1.70 -17.23 11.42
CA GLU A 240 1.07 -18.47 11.90
C GLU A 240 -0.46 -18.42 11.82
N TYR A 241 -1.07 -17.25 12.02
CA TYR A 241 -2.52 -17.06 11.85
C TYR A 241 -2.95 -17.38 10.41
N LEU A 242 -2.23 -16.86 9.42
CA LEU A 242 -2.49 -17.16 8.00
C LEU A 242 -2.25 -18.64 7.69
N LYS A 243 -1.26 -19.27 8.32
CA LYS A 243 -0.92 -20.68 8.13
C LYS A 243 -2.02 -21.64 8.61
N LEU A 244 -2.89 -21.22 9.54
CA LEU A 244 -4.06 -22.01 9.97
C LEU A 244 -5.06 -22.28 8.83
N GLY A 245 -5.00 -21.53 7.73
CA GLY A 245 -5.85 -21.74 6.57
C GLY A 245 -7.33 -21.41 6.85
N GLY A 246 -8.23 -21.93 6.00
CA GLY A 246 -9.67 -21.74 6.17
C GLY A 246 -10.09 -20.27 6.25
N GLY A 247 -10.90 -19.91 7.26
CA GLY A 247 -11.32 -18.52 7.49
C GLY A 247 -10.18 -17.57 7.86
N TYR A 248 -9.13 -18.08 8.52
CA TYR A 248 -7.98 -17.30 8.97
C TYR A 248 -7.10 -16.81 7.81
N ALA A 249 -7.03 -17.57 6.71
CA ALA A 249 -6.36 -17.14 5.49
C ALA A 249 -7.32 -16.44 4.51
N ARG A 250 -8.49 -17.03 4.26
CA ARG A 250 -9.43 -16.56 3.22
C ARG A 250 -9.90 -15.12 3.45
N GLY A 251 -10.20 -14.74 4.69
CA GLY A 251 -10.65 -13.39 5.02
C GLY A 251 -9.56 -12.33 4.74
N PRO A 252 -8.36 -12.42 5.33
CA PRO A 252 -7.26 -11.52 5.03
C PRO A 252 -6.86 -11.47 3.55
N ILE A 253 -6.90 -12.60 2.84
CA ILE A 253 -6.61 -12.63 1.39
C ILE A 253 -7.73 -11.97 0.56
N ALA A 254 -9.00 -12.07 0.97
CA ALA A 254 -10.11 -11.35 0.33
C ALA A 254 -9.97 -9.82 0.52
N LEU A 255 -9.53 -9.38 1.71
CA LEU A 255 -9.21 -7.98 1.97
C LEU A 255 -8.01 -7.51 1.11
N LEU A 256 -6.94 -8.33 1.05
CA LEU A 256 -5.73 -8.03 0.28
C LEU A 256 -5.98 -7.93 -1.23
N SER A 257 -6.80 -8.82 -1.77
CA SER A 257 -7.20 -8.81 -3.18
C SER A 257 -8.20 -7.69 -3.54
N GLY A 258 -8.73 -6.97 -2.54
CA GLY A 258 -9.75 -5.94 -2.75
C GLY A 258 -11.13 -6.49 -3.10
N LEU A 259 -11.35 -7.80 -2.93
CA LEU A 259 -12.65 -8.46 -3.19
C LEU A 259 -13.62 -8.30 -2.02
N ASP A 260 -13.11 -8.15 -0.81
CA ASP A 260 -13.90 -7.77 0.37
C ASP A 260 -13.50 -6.37 0.83
N PRO A 261 -14.29 -5.33 0.55
CA PRO A 261 -14.00 -3.98 1.02
C PRO A 261 -14.53 -3.70 2.43
N ASN A 262 -15.03 -4.70 3.18
CA ASN A 262 -15.68 -4.49 4.47
C ASN A 262 -14.69 -4.08 5.59
N PRO A 263 -14.78 -2.85 6.12
CA PRO A 263 -13.86 -2.38 7.15
C PRO A 263 -13.99 -3.11 8.50
N LEU A 264 -15.17 -3.66 8.80
CA LEU A 264 -15.38 -4.45 10.02
C LEU A 264 -14.62 -5.77 9.96
N ASN A 265 -14.58 -6.41 8.78
CA ASN A 265 -13.80 -7.63 8.58
C ASN A 265 -12.30 -7.36 8.73
N LEU A 266 -11.82 -6.21 8.22
CA LEU A 266 -10.44 -5.77 8.42
C LEU A 266 -10.08 -5.64 9.90
N VAL A 267 -10.88 -4.89 10.65
CA VAL A 267 -10.62 -4.66 12.08
C VAL A 267 -10.74 -5.97 12.87
N SER A 268 -11.74 -6.79 12.55
CA SER A 268 -11.93 -8.09 13.19
C SER A 268 -10.73 -9.01 12.98
N HIS A 269 -10.24 -9.16 11.75
CA HIS A 269 -9.05 -9.98 11.47
C HIS A 269 -7.79 -9.40 12.10
N PHE A 270 -7.61 -8.07 12.07
CA PHE A 270 -6.45 -7.41 12.67
C PHE A 270 -6.37 -7.68 14.19
N PHE A 271 -7.48 -7.51 14.91
CA PHE A 271 -7.52 -7.84 16.34
C PHE A 271 -7.51 -9.34 16.61
N SER A 272 -8.04 -10.18 15.70
CA SER A 272 -7.92 -11.64 15.82
C SER A 272 -6.46 -12.10 15.78
N VAL A 273 -5.63 -11.49 14.92
CA VAL A 273 -4.17 -11.75 14.88
C VAL A 273 -3.52 -11.32 16.20
N ALA A 274 -3.88 -10.14 16.73
CA ALA A 274 -3.33 -9.66 18.00
C ALA A 274 -3.70 -10.59 19.17
N VAL A 275 -4.97 -10.97 19.30
CA VAL A 275 -5.45 -11.91 20.33
C VAL A 275 -4.83 -13.29 20.16
N PHE A 276 -4.67 -13.76 18.92
CA PHE A 276 -3.96 -15.01 18.64
C PHE A 276 -2.49 -14.95 19.09
N GLY A 277 -1.80 -13.82 18.85
CA GLY A 277 -0.45 -13.58 19.36
C GLY A 277 -0.37 -13.62 20.89
N VAL A 278 -1.33 -12.99 21.58
CA VAL A 278 -1.42 -13.07 23.05
C VAL A 278 -1.64 -14.52 23.50
N GLY A 279 -2.58 -15.24 22.86
CA GLY A 279 -2.86 -16.64 23.18
C GLY A 279 -1.64 -17.54 23.04
N ARG A 280 -0.83 -17.33 22.00
CA ARG A 280 0.44 -18.05 21.80
C ARG A 280 1.43 -17.82 22.95
N LEU A 281 1.50 -16.61 23.48
CA LEU A 281 2.37 -16.29 24.61
C LEU A 281 1.90 -16.94 25.92
N MET A 282 0.60 -17.23 26.07
CA MET A 282 0.07 -17.84 27.29
C MET A 282 0.34 -19.34 27.41
N VAL A 283 0.81 -20.00 26.34
CA VAL A 283 1.06 -21.45 26.29
C VAL A 283 2.57 -21.74 26.41
N PRO A 284 3.01 -22.75 27.17
CA PRO A 284 2.21 -23.64 28.03
C PRO A 284 1.80 -23.01 29.37
N LEU A 285 2.52 -21.96 29.82
CA LEU A 285 2.23 -21.27 31.08
C LEU A 285 2.29 -19.74 30.89
N PRO A 286 1.34 -19.00 31.47
CA PRO A 286 1.33 -17.54 31.45
C PRO A 286 2.25 -17.00 32.56
N THR A 287 3.50 -16.66 32.22
CA THR A 287 4.39 -15.94 33.15
C THR A 287 4.05 -14.44 33.18
N PRO A 288 4.35 -13.71 34.27
CA PRO A 288 4.13 -12.26 34.32
C PRO A 288 4.75 -11.49 33.15
N GLU A 289 5.95 -11.90 32.72
CA GLU A 289 6.62 -11.33 31.55
C GLU A 289 5.82 -11.56 30.25
N ARG A 290 5.29 -12.77 30.04
CA ARG A 290 4.46 -13.10 28.87
C ARG A 290 3.14 -12.36 28.87
N ILE A 291 2.52 -12.18 30.05
CA ILE A 291 1.30 -11.37 30.22
C ILE A 291 1.59 -9.91 29.86
N PHE A 292 2.69 -9.35 30.36
CA PHE A 292 3.10 -7.98 30.04
C PHE A 292 3.38 -7.81 28.54
N LYS A 293 4.10 -8.76 27.93
CA LYS A 293 4.35 -8.80 26.47
C LYS A 293 3.04 -8.90 25.68
N GLY A 294 2.07 -9.69 26.14
CA GLY A 294 0.73 -9.76 25.56
C GLY A 294 -0.02 -8.42 25.63
N GLY A 295 0.09 -7.72 26.76
CA GLY A 295 -0.41 -6.34 26.89
C GLY A 295 0.23 -5.37 25.89
N ASN A 296 1.55 -5.48 25.68
CA ASN A 296 2.28 -4.68 24.70
C ASN A 296 1.85 -4.97 23.26
N ILE A 297 1.57 -6.23 22.90
CA ILE A 297 1.01 -6.59 21.59
C ILE A 297 -0.32 -5.86 21.36
N LEU A 298 -1.25 -5.92 22.33
CA LEU A 298 -2.54 -5.25 22.20
C LEU A 298 -2.39 -3.72 22.13
N ALA A 299 -1.50 -3.14 22.94
CA ALA A 299 -1.20 -1.71 22.89
C ALA A 299 -0.57 -1.31 21.54
N GLY A 300 0.34 -2.12 20.99
CA GLY A 300 0.95 -1.94 19.68
C GLY A 300 -0.08 -2.01 18.55
N ALA A 301 -0.98 -2.99 18.59
CA ALA A 301 -2.07 -3.14 17.63
C ALA A 301 -2.94 -1.87 17.60
N CYS A 302 -3.33 -1.38 18.78
CA CYS A 302 -4.07 -0.12 18.93
C CYS A 302 -3.28 1.07 18.35
N LYS A 303 -1.98 1.20 18.69
CA LYS A 303 -1.12 2.28 18.18
C LYS A 303 -0.98 2.27 16.65
N ILE A 304 -1.08 1.11 16.01
CA ILE A 304 -1.06 1.00 14.54
C ILE A 304 -2.44 1.35 13.95
N ILE A 305 -3.50 0.70 14.41
CA ILE A 305 -4.81 0.79 13.73
C ILE A 305 -5.51 2.12 13.98
N PHE A 306 -5.44 2.69 15.18
CA PHE A 306 -6.20 3.91 15.52
C PHE A 306 -5.80 5.13 14.69
N PRO A 307 -4.51 5.48 14.52
CA PRO A 307 -4.11 6.61 13.68
C PRO A 307 -4.54 6.45 12.23
N ILE A 308 -4.44 5.22 11.70
CA ILE A 308 -4.83 4.90 10.33
C ILE A 308 -6.34 5.10 10.15
N VAL A 309 -7.16 4.51 11.02
CA VAL A 309 -8.63 4.66 11.02
C VAL A 309 -9.04 6.13 11.20
N LYS A 310 -8.33 6.88 12.05
CA LYS A 310 -8.58 8.31 12.24
C LYS A 310 -8.27 9.13 10.99
N GLY A 311 -7.13 8.85 10.33
CA GLY A 311 -6.73 9.53 9.09
C GLY A 311 -7.69 9.30 7.93
N GLU A 312 -8.22 8.07 7.84
CA GLU A 312 -9.21 7.64 6.86
C GLU A 312 -10.65 8.10 7.21
N GLY A 313 -10.90 8.39 8.49
CA GLY A 313 -12.14 8.96 9.01
C GLY A 313 -13.08 7.88 9.55
N PHE A 314 -13.13 7.75 10.87
CA PHE A 314 -13.91 6.74 11.60
C PHE A 314 -15.37 6.62 11.12
N THR A 315 -16.07 7.76 11.02
CA THR A 315 -17.47 7.78 10.58
C THR A 315 -17.63 7.29 9.14
N ARG A 316 -16.70 7.68 8.25
CA ARG A 316 -16.70 7.26 6.84
C ARG A 316 -16.42 5.78 6.66
N MET A 317 -15.61 5.21 7.54
CA MET A 317 -15.22 3.80 7.52
C MET A 317 -16.36 2.89 7.99
N PHE A 318 -16.98 3.18 9.14
CA PHE A 318 -17.95 2.25 9.73
C PHE A 318 -19.42 2.53 9.35
N PHE A 319 -19.75 3.73 8.90
CA PHE A 319 -21.14 4.09 8.57
C PHE A 319 -21.34 4.26 7.05
N PRO A 320 -22.32 3.57 6.43
CA PRO A 320 -22.62 3.72 5.01
C PRO A 320 -23.02 5.16 4.66
N ALA A 321 -22.80 5.55 3.40
CA ALA A 321 -23.12 6.89 2.92
C ALA A 321 -24.58 7.29 3.19
N TRP A 322 -25.55 6.41 2.89
CA TRP A 322 -26.97 6.68 3.11
C TRP A 322 -27.30 7.00 4.59
N LEU A 323 -26.67 6.30 5.53
CA LEU A 323 -26.89 6.51 6.96
C LEU A 323 -26.25 7.82 7.43
N ARG A 324 -25.05 8.13 6.92
CA ARG A 324 -24.37 9.41 7.20
C ARG A 324 -25.17 10.61 6.68
N THR A 325 -25.78 10.49 5.50
CA THR A 325 -26.70 11.51 4.94
C THR A 325 -27.95 11.66 5.80
N LYS A 326 -28.57 10.55 6.22
CA LYS A 326 -29.76 10.60 7.10
C LYS A 326 -29.47 11.24 8.46
N LEU A 327 -28.24 11.08 8.97
CA LEU A 327 -27.79 11.64 10.25
C LEU A 327 -27.25 13.08 10.14
N GLY A 328 -27.25 13.70 8.95
CA GLY A 328 -26.75 15.06 8.76
C GLY A 328 -25.24 15.21 8.94
N ILE A 329 -24.48 14.11 8.85
CA ILE A 329 -23.01 14.11 9.01
C ILE A 329 -22.31 14.58 7.72
N ILE A 330 -22.99 14.48 6.57
CA ILE A 330 -22.49 14.85 5.22
C ILE A 330 -23.57 15.41 4.31
#